data_AF-A0A7V5PZD6-F1
#
_entry.id   AF-A0A7V5PZD6-F1
#
_cell.length_a   1.000
_cell.length_b   1.000
_cell.length_c   1.000
_cell.angle_alpha   90.00
_cell.angle_beta   90.00
_cell.angle_gamma   90.00
#
_symmetry.space_group_name_H-M   'P 1'
#
loop_
_entity.id
_entity.type
_entity.pdbx_description
1 polymer ?
#
loop_
_entity_poly.entity_id
_entity_poly.type
_entity_poly.pdbx_seq_one_letter_code
_entity_poly.pdbx_strand_id
1 'polypeptide(L)'
;MDWWPEFATILADGDAFWRADLPRPVAHAAFAALSADPMTLAEWQLATGRYFTGASWRWPDPIPRPDVATLTERLLRSDVSEILVMDLPSRIVAASSPDRFPTCSSLPLIHDHVPTSQSLLYGLHPCWQVVFPDKALALWSDPDTKSRARQWAAHGRNRRRVLYEDVIDWIVARRCQDATIPSQQLHRNWLMTSHPGLAGRTPREVLFEELSVINRDLEYQQHAWVVRGGRPPGVPVDSEAYRASPPAHTELTIYHQLVRHLIEAYDETFGEASSGSDTPEEIQRRTSWLREERQRWWRKPLPGYDGEPPEALVDCERRRIPITMSPEKMADCECPICRAMADQGPMFVIVDSSPFEEEDFAFSLLEDEKEWREMRELWEDSHS
;
A
#
# COMPACT_ATOMS: atom_id res chain seq x y z
N MET A 1 -36.89 -8.63 16.83
CA MET A 1 -35.70 -8.03 16.21
C MET A 1 -35.45 -8.91 15.00
N ASP A 2 -36.09 -8.56 13.89
CA ASP A 2 -36.19 -9.46 12.74
C ASP A 2 -34.81 -9.61 12.10
N TRP A 3 -34.51 -10.86 11.81
CA TRP A 3 -33.18 -11.35 11.45
C TRP A 3 -32.80 -10.75 10.10
N TRP A 4 -31.69 -10.03 10.07
CA TRP A 4 -31.13 -9.50 8.83
C TRP A 4 -30.93 -10.66 7.84
N PRO A 5 -31.24 -10.47 6.54
CA PRO A 5 -30.96 -11.49 5.55
C PRO A 5 -29.49 -11.91 5.66
N GLU A 6 -29.26 -13.21 5.80
CA GLU A 6 -27.92 -13.78 5.90
C GLU A 6 -27.23 -13.67 4.54
N PHE A 7 -25.98 -13.24 4.55
CA PHE A 7 -25.14 -13.23 3.35
C PHE A 7 -24.49 -14.61 3.25
N ALA A 8 -24.82 -15.35 2.21
CA ALA A 8 -24.09 -16.57 1.88
C ALA A 8 -22.70 -16.17 1.35
N THR A 9 -21.70 -16.26 2.22
CA THR A 9 -20.32 -15.88 1.88
C THR A 9 -19.53 -17.14 1.61
N ILE A 10 -18.97 -17.24 0.40
CA ILE A 10 -18.06 -18.31 0.02
C ILE A 10 -16.68 -17.71 -0.20
N LEU A 11 -15.70 -18.09 0.62
CA LEU A 11 -14.32 -17.73 0.37
C LEU A 11 -13.57 -18.96 -0.13
N ALA A 12 -12.92 -18.82 -1.28
CA ALA A 12 -12.05 -19.85 -1.82
C ALA A 12 -10.61 -19.32 -1.86
N ASP A 13 -9.76 -19.97 -1.10
CA ASP A 13 -8.31 -19.90 -1.21
C ASP A 13 -7.81 -21.14 -1.95
N GLY A 14 -6.66 -21.07 -2.63
CA GLY A 14 -6.08 -22.16 -3.43
C GLY A 14 -6.09 -23.51 -2.69
N ASP A 15 -5.93 -23.48 -1.36
CA ASP A 15 -5.85 -24.64 -0.48
C ASP A 15 -7.03 -24.79 0.51
N ALA A 16 -7.95 -23.83 0.60
CA ALA A 16 -8.99 -23.82 1.64
C ALA A 16 -10.31 -23.20 1.16
N PHE A 17 -11.44 -23.81 1.56
CA PHE A 17 -12.77 -23.30 1.24
C PHE A 17 -13.52 -22.97 2.49
N TRP A 18 -14.25 -21.88 2.47
CA TRP A 18 -14.98 -21.36 3.61
C TRP A 18 -16.39 -21.06 3.17
N ARG A 19 -17.34 -21.49 3.99
CA ARG A 19 -18.73 -21.13 3.82
C ARG A 19 -19.27 -20.69 5.17
N ALA A 20 -19.85 -19.51 5.17
CA ALA A 20 -20.56 -19.00 6.33
C ALA A 20 -21.78 -18.23 5.83
N ASP A 21 -22.92 -18.51 6.46
CA ASP A 21 -24.05 -17.61 6.40
C ASP A 21 -23.77 -16.53 7.45
N LEU A 22 -23.34 -15.36 6.98
CA LEU A 22 -22.86 -14.29 7.85
C LEU A 22 -24.01 -13.32 8.15
N PRO A 23 -24.16 -12.87 9.41
CA PRO A 23 -24.99 -11.72 9.71
C PRO A 23 -24.55 -10.53 8.87
N ARG A 24 -25.49 -9.75 8.33
CA ARG A 24 -25.21 -8.62 7.44
C ARG A 24 -24.08 -7.70 7.91
N PRO A 25 -24.02 -7.25 9.18
CA PRO A 25 -22.91 -6.40 9.64
C PRO A 25 -21.54 -7.08 9.49
N VAL A 26 -21.48 -8.38 9.81
CA VAL A 26 -20.25 -9.16 9.71
C VAL A 26 -19.86 -9.34 8.25
N ALA A 27 -20.81 -9.63 7.36
CA ALA A 27 -20.56 -9.75 5.92
C ALA A 27 -20.02 -8.44 5.33
N HIS A 28 -20.59 -7.31 5.73
CA HIS A 28 -20.10 -6.02 5.30
C HIS A 28 -18.71 -5.69 5.88
N ALA A 29 -18.41 -6.05 7.13
CA ALA A 29 -17.07 -5.92 7.70
C ALA A 29 -16.05 -6.82 6.97
N ALA A 30 -16.46 -8.02 6.61
CA ALA A 30 -15.73 -8.94 5.75
C ALA A 30 -15.36 -8.29 4.40
N PHE A 31 -16.32 -7.59 3.80
CA PHE A 31 -16.10 -6.87 2.55
C PHE A 31 -15.18 -5.65 2.74
N ALA A 32 -15.41 -4.84 3.77
CA ALA A 32 -14.59 -3.68 4.07
C ALA A 32 -13.13 -4.06 4.40
N ALA A 33 -12.90 -5.23 5.01
CA ALA A 33 -11.57 -5.78 5.32
C ALA A 33 -10.69 -6.00 4.10
N LEU A 34 -11.29 -6.14 2.92
CA LEU A 34 -10.54 -6.26 1.69
C LEU A 34 -9.73 -4.98 1.41
N SER A 35 -10.12 -3.80 1.93
CA SER A 35 -9.38 -2.53 1.74
C SER A 35 -7.93 -2.61 2.22
N ALA A 36 -7.64 -3.55 3.12
CA ALA A 36 -6.30 -3.88 3.58
C ALA A 36 -5.44 -4.59 2.53
N ASP A 37 -6.03 -4.91 1.38
CA ASP A 37 -5.50 -5.73 0.30
C ASP A 37 -4.89 -7.07 0.78
N PRO A 38 -5.68 -7.91 1.47
CA PRO A 38 -5.19 -9.15 2.03
C PRO A 38 -4.78 -10.13 0.93
N MET A 39 -3.60 -10.71 1.09
CA MET A 39 -3.02 -11.72 0.22
C MET A 39 -3.26 -13.13 0.73
N THR A 40 -3.69 -13.29 1.99
CA THR A 40 -4.09 -14.55 2.62
C THR A 40 -5.45 -14.53 3.29
N LEU A 41 -6.05 -15.70 3.54
CA LEU A 41 -7.34 -15.79 4.23
C LEU A 41 -7.16 -15.43 5.71
N ALA A 42 -6.03 -15.83 6.29
CA ALA A 42 -5.61 -15.40 7.60
C ALA A 42 -5.44 -13.87 7.65
N GLU A 43 -4.79 -13.26 6.65
CA GLU A 43 -4.68 -11.79 6.55
C GLU A 43 -6.04 -11.12 6.43
N TRP A 44 -6.94 -11.66 5.61
CA TRP A 44 -8.29 -11.13 5.48
C TRP A 44 -9.04 -11.19 6.81
N GLN A 45 -9.01 -12.32 7.53
CA GLN A 45 -9.60 -12.44 8.86
C GLN A 45 -9.00 -11.42 9.84
N LEU A 46 -7.68 -11.25 9.84
CA LEU A 46 -7.02 -10.25 10.68
C LEU A 46 -7.47 -8.83 10.32
N ALA A 47 -7.59 -8.53 9.03
CA ALA A 47 -8.07 -7.25 8.53
C ALA A 47 -9.54 -6.97 8.91
N THR A 48 -10.37 -8.01 9.10
CA THR A 48 -11.75 -7.80 9.59
C THR A 48 -11.79 -7.17 10.96
N GLY A 49 -10.78 -7.42 11.82
CA GLY A 49 -10.62 -6.79 13.12
C GLY A 49 -10.51 -5.25 13.07
N ARG A 50 -10.28 -4.64 11.90
CA ARG A 50 -10.33 -3.19 11.71
C ARG A 50 -11.73 -2.61 11.97
N TYR A 51 -12.79 -3.42 11.81
CA TYR A 51 -14.19 -3.00 11.88
C TYR A 51 -14.94 -3.48 13.13
N PHE A 52 -14.26 -4.22 14.02
CA PHE A 52 -14.82 -4.68 15.28
C PHE A 52 -14.15 -4.00 16.48
N THR A 53 -14.94 -3.80 17.54
CA THR A 53 -14.49 -3.48 18.89
C THR A 53 -15.11 -4.47 19.88
N GLY A 54 -14.43 -4.77 20.98
CA GLY A 54 -14.89 -5.77 21.94
C GLY A 54 -14.56 -7.21 21.50
N ALA A 55 -15.54 -8.09 21.54
CA ALA A 55 -15.38 -9.50 21.16
C ALA A 55 -15.04 -9.66 19.67
N SER A 56 -13.97 -10.41 19.38
CA SER A 56 -13.61 -10.77 18.01
C SER A 56 -14.64 -11.73 17.42
N TRP A 57 -15.01 -11.51 16.16
CA TRP A 57 -15.80 -12.51 15.42
C TRP A 57 -14.98 -13.80 15.26
N ARG A 58 -15.55 -14.92 15.70
CA ARG A 58 -14.97 -16.24 15.46
C ARG A 58 -15.44 -16.75 14.12
N TRP A 59 -14.54 -16.65 13.17
CA TRP A 59 -14.62 -17.23 11.86
C TRP A 59 -14.75 -18.77 11.91
N PRO A 60 -15.61 -19.40 11.08
CA PRO A 60 -15.78 -20.85 11.06
C PRO A 60 -14.56 -21.56 10.47
N ASP A 61 -14.38 -22.84 10.80
CA ASP A 61 -13.25 -23.62 10.30
C ASP A 61 -13.34 -23.85 8.77
N PRO A 62 -12.20 -23.93 8.06
CA PRO A 62 -12.18 -24.29 6.64
C PRO A 62 -12.83 -25.65 6.38
N ILE A 63 -13.57 -25.74 5.29
CA ILE A 63 -14.06 -26.99 4.70
C ILE A 63 -13.17 -27.43 3.52
N PRO A 64 -13.14 -28.74 3.20
CA PRO A 64 -12.47 -29.24 2.01
C PRO A 64 -13.02 -28.59 0.73
N ARG A 65 -12.18 -28.47 -0.28
CA ARG A 65 -12.55 -27.92 -1.60
C ARG A 65 -13.71 -28.71 -2.21
N PRO A 66 -14.90 -28.11 -2.38
CA PRO A 66 -15.97 -28.74 -3.13
C PRO A 66 -15.64 -28.73 -4.63
N ASP A 67 -16.26 -29.62 -5.39
CA ASP A 67 -16.16 -29.55 -6.85
C ASP A 67 -16.85 -28.28 -7.41
N VAL A 68 -16.44 -27.86 -8.61
CA VAL A 68 -16.91 -26.61 -9.25
C VAL A 68 -18.42 -26.65 -9.52
N ALA A 69 -18.98 -27.82 -9.82
CA ALA A 69 -20.40 -27.98 -10.09
C ALA A 69 -21.24 -27.70 -8.84
N THR A 70 -20.83 -28.27 -7.71
CA THR A 70 -21.41 -28.04 -6.38
C THR A 70 -21.33 -26.56 -6.00
N LEU A 71 -20.22 -25.90 -6.33
CA LEU A 71 -20.04 -24.50 -6.00
C LEU A 71 -20.92 -23.59 -6.89
N THR A 72 -21.04 -23.93 -8.18
CA THR A 72 -21.91 -23.26 -9.13
C THR A 72 -23.38 -23.36 -8.73
N GLU A 73 -23.88 -24.57 -8.44
CA GLU A 73 -25.26 -24.79 -7.99
C GLU A 73 -25.58 -24.00 -6.72
N ARG A 74 -24.59 -23.86 -5.83
CA ARG A 74 -24.74 -23.15 -4.56
C ARG A 74 -24.64 -21.64 -4.67
N LEU A 75 -23.85 -21.11 -5.59
CA LEU A 75 -23.76 -19.67 -5.87
C LEU A 75 -24.94 -19.18 -6.70
N LEU A 76 -25.43 -20.00 -7.62
CA LEU A 76 -26.50 -19.66 -8.56
C LEU A 76 -27.90 -20.03 -8.03
N ARG A 77 -28.13 -19.97 -6.71
CA ARG A 77 -29.49 -20.14 -6.19
C ARG A 77 -30.38 -19.03 -6.76
N SER A 78 -31.64 -19.38 -7.04
CA SER A 78 -32.60 -18.53 -7.76
C SER A 78 -32.95 -17.22 -7.05
N ASP A 79 -32.56 -17.05 -5.79
CA ASP A 79 -32.81 -15.89 -4.93
C ASP A 79 -31.60 -14.94 -4.80
N VAL A 80 -30.48 -15.23 -5.46
CA VAL A 80 -29.29 -14.35 -5.46
C VAL A 80 -29.44 -13.26 -6.51
N SER A 81 -29.32 -11.99 -6.11
CA SER A 81 -29.38 -10.86 -7.03
C SER A 81 -28.00 -10.47 -7.59
N GLU A 82 -26.94 -10.60 -6.78
CA GLU A 82 -25.57 -10.25 -7.16
C GLU A 82 -24.56 -11.28 -6.64
N ILE A 83 -23.47 -11.49 -7.39
CA ILE A 83 -22.29 -12.24 -6.94
C ILE A 83 -21.07 -11.34 -7.03
N LEU A 84 -20.53 -10.97 -5.89
CA LEU A 84 -19.25 -10.30 -5.85
C LEU A 84 -18.15 -11.33 -6.07
N VAL A 85 -17.36 -11.18 -7.13
CA VAL A 85 -16.18 -12.01 -7.41
C VAL A 85 -14.93 -11.16 -7.21
N MET A 86 -14.10 -11.53 -6.25
CA MET A 86 -12.87 -10.81 -5.94
C MET A 86 -11.69 -11.60 -6.48
N ASP A 87 -11.00 -11.05 -7.47
CA ASP A 87 -9.71 -11.58 -7.94
C ASP A 87 -8.59 -11.06 -7.04
N LEU A 88 -8.17 -11.90 -6.10
CA LEU A 88 -6.95 -11.67 -5.33
C LEU A 88 -5.78 -12.34 -6.06
N PRO A 89 -4.52 -11.94 -5.85
CA PRO A 89 -3.37 -12.51 -6.57
C PRO A 89 -3.10 -14.01 -6.36
N SER A 90 -3.98 -14.74 -5.70
CA SER A 90 -3.94 -16.20 -5.62
C SER A 90 -5.34 -16.83 -5.54
N ARG A 91 -6.44 -16.05 -5.69
CA ARG A 91 -7.71 -16.40 -5.04
C ARG A 91 -8.90 -15.81 -5.76
N ILE A 92 -10.03 -16.48 -5.59
CA ILE A 92 -11.33 -15.96 -5.96
C ILE A 92 -12.20 -15.99 -4.71
N VAL A 93 -12.62 -14.83 -4.22
CA VAL A 93 -13.64 -14.78 -3.17
C VAL A 93 -14.99 -14.49 -3.82
N ALA A 94 -16.00 -15.30 -3.51
CA ALA A 94 -17.34 -15.17 -4.07
C ALA A 94 -18.37 -14.97 -2.94
N ALA A 95 -18.89 -13.76 -2.80
CA ALA A 95 -20.04 -13.53 -1.92
C ALA A 95 -21.31 -13.49 -2.78
N SER A 96 -22.37 -14.13 -2.32
CA SER A 96 -23.71 -13.94 -2.89
C SER A 96 -24.62 -13.24 -1.88
N SER A 97 -25.48 -12.37 -2.38
CA SER A 97 -26.47 -11.68 -1.56
C SER A 97 -27.81 -11.62 -2.30
N PRO A 98 -28.94 -11.74 -1.57
CA PRO A 98 -30.24 -11.39 -2.12
C PRO A 98 -30.36 -9.87 -2.34
N ASP A 99 -29.56 -9.07 -1.62
CA ASP A 99 -29.51 -7.61 -1.72
C ASP A 99 -28.29 -7.15 -2.55
N ARG A 100 -28.31 -5.90 -3.01
CA ARG A 100 -27.11 -5.29 -3.61
C ARG A 100 -25.95 -5.25 -2.63
N PHE A 101 -24.75 -5.55 -3.11
CA PHE A 101 -23.54 -5.33 -2.34
C PHE A 101 -23.40 -3.84 -1.99
N PRO A 102 -22.95 -3.51 -0.77
CA PRO A 102 -22.73 -2.12 -0.41
C PRO A 102 -21.66 -1.54 -1.35
N THR A 103 -22.06 -0.58 -2.17
CA THR A 103 -21.13 0.30 -2.90
C THR A 103 -20.57 1.41 -2.00
N CYS A 104 -21.05 1.46 -0.75
CA CYS A 104 -20.75 2.52 0.20
C CYS A 104 -19.27 2.50 0.62
N SER A 105 -18.68 3.68 0.72
CA SER A 105 -17.36 3.93 1.30
C SER A 105 -17.36 3.96 2.83
N SER A 106 -18.43 3.46 3.46
CA SER A 106 -18.56 3.49 4.92
C SER A 106 -19.37 2.33 5.49
N LEU A 107 -19.02 1.92 6.71
CA LEU A 107 -19.62 0.83 7.46
C LEU A 107 -19.81 1.22 8.92
N PRO A 108 -20.97 0.95 9.57
CA PRO A 108 -21.08 1.12 11.02
C PRO A 108 -20.00 0.32 11.76
N LEU A 109 -19.30 0.94 12.69
CA LEU A 109 -18.39 0.24 13.60
C LEU A 109 -19.19 -0.81 14.37
N ILE A 110 -18.66 -2.03 14.50
CA ILE A 110 -19.37 -3.13 15.16
C ILE A 110 -18.79 -3.32 16.56
N HIS A 111 -19.64 -3.30 17.59
CA HIS A 111 -19.28 -3.55 18.97
C HIS A 111 -20.02 -4.79 19.48
N ASP A 112 -19.31 -5.85 19.86
CA ASP A 112 -19.91 -7.12 20.30
C ASP A 112 -21.00 -7.65 19.35
N HIS A 113 -20.70 -7.60 18.05
CA HIS A 113 -21.60 -7.98 16.94
C HIS A 113 -22.81 -7.07 16.71
N VAL A 114 -22.89 -5.94 17.41
CA VAL A 114 -23.95 -4.93 17.26
C VAL A 114 -23.40 -3.71 16.51
N PRO A 115 -24.02 -3.28 15.40
CA PRO A 115 -23.67 -2.02 14.75
C PRO A 115 -23.84 -0.83 15.70
N THR A 116 -22.85 0.06 15.74
CA THR A 116 -22.91 1.33 16.48
C THR A 116 -23.42 2.47 15.59
N SER A 117 -23.63 3.66 16.16
CA SER A 117 -23.97 4.87 15.39
C SER A 117 -22.79 5.49 14.65
N GLN A 118 -21.56 5.08 14.98
CA GLN A 118 -20.36 5.57 14.33
C GLN A 118 -20.10 4.74 13.08
N SER A 119 -19.59 5.37 12.02
CA SER A 119 -19.19 4.69 10.80
C SER A 119 -17.68 4.76 10.60
N LEU A 120 -17.11 3.75 9.99
CA LEU A 120 -15.74 3.70 9.51
C LEU A 120 -15.74 3.82 8.00
N LEU A 121 -14.77 4.54 7.44
CA LEU A 121 -14.60 4.63 6.00
C LEU A 121 -13.82 3.42 5.50
N TYR A 122 -14.09 3.01 4.26
CA TYR A 122 -13.29 2.02 3.54
C TYR A 122 -13.41 2.24 2.04
N GLY A 123 -12.48 1.67 1.28
CA GLY A 123 -12.47 1.78 -0.17
C GLY A 123 -11.86 0.53 -0.76
N LEU A 124 -12.55 0.00 -1.76
CA LEU A 124 -12.14 -1.21 -2.44
C LEU A 124 -11.05 -0.90 -3.46
N HIS A 125 -10.21 -1.89 -3.76
CA HIS A 125 -9.28 -1.75 -4.88
C HIS A 125 -10.08 -1.66 -6.20
N PRO A 126 -9.71 -0.78 -7.16
CA PRO A 126 -10.41 -0.66 -8.45
C PRO A 126 -10.46 -1.95 -9.28
N CYS A 127 -9.58 -2.90 -8.99
CA CYS A 127 -9.56 -4.21 -9.66
C CYS A 127 -10.66 -5.17 -9.16
N TRP A 128 -11.39 -4.84 -8.09
CA TRP A 128 -12.47 -5.70 -7.61
C TRP A 128 -13.72 -5.47 -8.43
N GLN A 129 -14.28 -6.56 -8.95
CA GLN A 129 -15.41 -6.52 -9.87
C GLN A 129 -16.64 -7.14 -9.19
N VAL A 130 -17.69 -6.34 -9.01
CA VAL A 130 -19.02 -6.90 -8.76
C VAL A 130 -19.55 -7.41 -10.09
N VAL A 131 -19.87 -8.70 -10.16
CA VAL A 131 -20.34 -9.31 -11.40
C VAL A 131 -21.70 -9.96 -11.21
N PHE A 132 -22.41 -10.12 -12.31
CA PHE A 132 -23.65 -10.88 -12.29
C PHE A 132 -23.36 -12.38 -12.28
N PRO A 133 -24.25 -13.20 -11.71
CA PRO A 133 -24.03 -14.63 -11.56
C PRO A 133 -23.63 -15.36 -12.85
N ASP A 134 -24.19 -14.95 -13.99
CA ASP A 134 -23.91 -15.48 -15.33
C ASP A 134 -22.48 -15.18 -15.81
N LYS A 135 -21.88 -14.06 -15.38
CA LYS A 135 -20.50 -13.66 -15.71
C LYS A 135 -19.47 -14.19 -14.72
N ALA A 136 -19.88 -14.47 -13.48
CA ALA A 136 -19.01 -14.98 -12.43
C ALA A 136 -18.31 -16.30 -12.83
N LEU A 137 -19.05 -17.22 -13.47
CA LEU A 137 -18.51 -18.50 -13.92
C LEU A 137 -17.47 -18.36 -15.04
N ALA A 138 -17.70 -17.42 -15.95
CA ALA A 138 -16.78 -17.16 -17.05
C ALA A 138 -15.45 -16.61 -16.50
N LEU A 139 -15.51 -15.62 -15.59
CA LEU A 139 -14.33 -15.09 -14.90
C LEU A 139 -13.59 -16.15 -14.09
N TRP A 140 -14.31 -17.05 -13.42
CA TRP A 140 -13.66 -18.12 -12.67
C TRP A 140 -12.93 -19.11 -13.58
N SER A 141 -13.53 -19.41 -14.73
CA SER A 141 -12.96 -20.36 -15.68
C SER A 141 -11.85 -19.76 -16.54
N ASP A 142 -11.75 -18.43 -16.58
CA ASP A 142 -10.78 -17.71 -17.40
C ASP A 142 -9.38 -17.73 -16.76
N PRO A 143 -8.38 -18.36 -17.42
CA PRO A 143 -7.00 -18.37 -16.95
C PRO A 143 -6.38 -16.97 -16.85
N ASP A 144 -6.89 -15.99 -17.59
CA ASP A 144 -6.38 -14.62 -17.63
C ASP A 144 -6.98 -13.75 -16.50
N THR A 145 -8.06 -14.20 -15.86
CA THR A 145 -8.49 -13.67 -14.56
C THR A 145 -7.52 -14.07 -13.43
N LYS A 146 -6.44 -14.81 -13.71
CA LYS A 146 -5.27 -14.94 -12.82
C LYS A 146 -4.23 -13.84 -13.06
N SER A 147 -4.62 -12.76 -13.74
CA SER A 147 -3.77 -11.62 -14.07
C SER A 147 -3.07 -11.07 -12.83
N ARG A 148 -3.80 -10.82 -11.75
CA ARG A 148 -3.22 -10.27 -10.53
C ARG A 148 -2.20 -11.23 -9.90
N ALA A 149 -2.45 -12.54 -9.97
CA ALA A 149 -1.52 -13.57 -9.51
C ALA A 149 -0.23 -13.62 -10.34
N ARG A 150 -0.34 -13.50 -11.66
CA ARG A 150 0.80 -13.47 -12.58
C ARG A 150 1.59 -12.18 -12.43
N GLN A 151 0.90 -11.04 -12.34
CA GLN A 151 1.50 -9.74 -12.03
C GLN A 151 2.22 -9.82 -10.68
N TRP A 152 1.57 -10.31 -9.64
CA TRP A 152 2.21 -10.48 -8.33
C TRP A 152 3.42 -11.40 -8.34
N ALA A 153 3.30 -12.58 -8.95
CA ALA A 153 4.40 -13.53 -9.08
C ALA A 153 5.58 -12.94 -9.87
N ALA A 154 5.30 -12.06 -10.84
CA ALA A 154 6.31 -11.36 -11.61
C ALA A 154 6.94 -10.16 -10.89
N HIS A 155 6.21 -9.50 -9.96
CA HIS A 155 6.57 -8.17 -9.45
C HIS A 155 6.87 -8.11 -7.94
N GLY A 156 6.21 -8.94 -7.13
CA GLY A 156 6.06 -8.69 -5.68
C GLY A 156 7.30 -8.99 -4.82
N ARG A 157 8.10 -10.02 -5.14
CA ARG A 157 9.12 -10.50 -4.20
C ARG A 157 10.43 -9.70 -4.18
N ASN A 158 10.77 -9.00 -5.26
CA ASN A 158 12.09 -8.38 -5.42
C ASN A 158 12.09 -6.87 -5.58
N ARG A 159 10.94 -6.19 -5.71
CA ARG A 159 10.96 -4.75 -6.01
C ARG A 159 11.74 -3.91 -4.99
N ARG A 160 11.60 -4.20 -3.70
CA ARG A 160 12.34 -3.46 -2.65
C ARG A 160 13.82 -3.73 -2.68
N ARG A 161 14.22 -4.96 -3.03
CA ARG A 161 15.64 -5.26 -3.27
C ARG A 161 16.16 -4.39 -4.42
N VAL A 162 15.45 -4.31 -5.54
CA VAL A 162 15.89 -3.46 -6.66
C VAL A 162 15.97 -1.99 -6.24
N LEU A 163 14.90 -1.48 -5.60
CA LEU A 163 14.81 -0.09 -5.19
C LEU A 163 15.89 0.28 -4.15
N TYR A 164 16.10 -0.52 -3.10
CA TYR A 164 16.95 -0.14 -1.96
C TYR A 164 18.37 -0.75 -1.99
N GLU A 165 18.58 -1.84 -2.72
CA GLU A 165 19.88 -2.52 -2.83
C GLU A 165 20.53 -2.30 -4.20
N ASP A 166 19.83 -2.62 -5.29
CA ASP A 166 20.42 -2.55 -6.64
C ASP A 166 20.71 -1.10 -7.07
N VAL A 167 20.00 -0.10 -6.52
CA VAL A 167 20.29 1.33 -6.74
C VAL A 167 21.72 1.70 -6.33
N ILE A 168 22.29 1.04 -5.32
CA ILE A 168 23.66 1.30 -4.85
C ILE A 168 24.66 0.85 -5.90
N ASP A 169 24.51 -0.38 -6.40
CA ASP A 169 25.35 -0.91 -7.47
C ASP A 169 25.24 -0.03 -8.73
N TRP A 170 24.03 0.47 -9.02
CA TRP A 170 23.78 1.37 -10.13
C TRP A 170 24.46 2.73 -9.98
N ILE A 171 24.37 3.39 -8.80
CA ILE A 171 25.04 4.67 -8.52
C ILE A 171 26.55 4.53 -8.72
N VAL A 172 27.17 3.51 -8.11
CA VAL A 172 28.62 3.28 -8.22
C VAL A 172 29.01 3.04 -9.68
N ALA A 173 28.30 2.14 -10.38
CA ALA A 173 28.61 1.84 -11.77
C ALA A 173 28.54 3.08 -12.67
N ARG A 174 27.52 3.93 -12.48
CA ARG A 174 27.37 5.17 -13.26
C ARG A 174 28.42 6.21 -12.92
N ARG A 175 28.77 6.38 -11.63
CA ARG A 175 29.83 7.30 -11.21
C ARG A 175 31.23 6.86 -11.65
N CYS A 176 31.47 5.56 -11.77
CA CYS A 176 32.70 5.02 -12.36
C CYS A 176 32.77 5.27 -13.88
N GLN A 177 31.61 5.26 -14.57
CA GLN A 177 31.52 5.52 -16.01
C GLN A 177 31.66 7.01 -16.34
N ASP A 178 30.98 7.86 -15.58
CA ASP A 178 30.95 9.30 -15.79
C ASP A 178 30.68 10.03 -14.47
N ALA A 179 31.76 10.55 -13.88
CA ALA A 179 31.69 11.33 -12.65
C ALA A 179 31.04 12.71 -12.85
N THR A 180 30.87 13.18 -14.09
CA THR A 180 30.39 14.53 -14.40
C THR A 180 28.87 14.66 -14.46
N ILE A 181 28.13 13.54 -14.45
CA ILE A 181 26.67 13.54 -14.49
C ILE A 181 26.12 14.29 -13.26
N PRO A 182 25.26 15.33 -13.41
CA PRO A 182 24.65 15.98 -12.26
C PRO A 182 23.82 15.00 -11.41
N SER A 183 23.85 15.14 -10.09
CA SER A 183 23.18 14.21 -9.16
C SER A 183 21.68 14.06 -9.44
N GLN A 184 21.02 15.15 -9.83
CA GLN A 184 19.61 15.13 -10.29
C GLN A 184 19.42 14.31 -11.55
N GLN A 185 20.27 14.51 -12.57
CA GLN A 185 20.20 13.73 -13.81
C GLN A 185 20.48 12.24 -13.55
N LEU A 186 21.41 11.94 -12.62
CA LEU A 186 21.71 10.58 -12.22
C LEU A 186 20.47 9.92 -11.57
N HIS A 187 19.83 10.57 -10.60
CA HIS A 187 18.61 10.04 -9.98
C HIS A 187 17.46 9.91 -11.01
N ARG A 188 17.26 10.90 -11.87
CA ARG A 188 16.28 10.85 -12.97
C ARG A 188 16.50 9.64 -13.86
N ASN A 189 17.75 9.40 -14.27
CA ASN A 189 18.10 8.25 -15.11
C ASN A 189 17.76 6.93 -14.41
N TRP A 190 17.98 6.81 -13.11
CA TRP A 190 17.57 5.62 -12.36
C TRP A 190 16.05 5.43 -12.41
N LEU A 191 15.28 6.47 -12.06
CA LEU A 191 13.82 6.40 -12.00
C LEU A 191 13.15 6.09 -13.33
N MET A 192 13.76 6.52 -14.45
CA MET A 192 13.18 6.40 -15.79
C MET A 192 13.80 5.27 -16.64
N THR A 193 14.76 4.50 -16.11
CA THR A 193 15.35 3.36 -16.84
C THR A 193 14.68 2.06 -16.44
N SER A 194 14.18 1.32 -17.44
CA SER A 194 13.63 -0.02 -17.25
C SER A 194 14.64 -0.97 -16.60
N HIS A 195 14.19 -1.78 -15.63
CA HIS A 195 15.06 -2.71 -14.90
C HIS A 195 14.59 -4.17 -15.05
N PRO A 196 15.48 -5.12 -15.39
CA PRO A 196 15.11 -6.55 -15.47
C PRO A 196 14.56 -7.11 -14.14
N GLY A 197 15.10 -6.65 -13.01
CA GLY A 197 14.61 -7.01 -11.67
C GLY A 197 13.20 -6.50 -11.36
N LEU A 198 12.66 -5.59 -12.19
CA LEU A 198 11.30 -5.06 -12.12
C LEU A 198 10.46 -5.51 -13.34
N ALA A 199 10.80 -6.65 -13.94
CA ALA A 199 10.13 -7.19 -15.12
C ALA A 199 10.06 -6.21 -16.31
N GLY A 200 11.10 -5.39 -16.50
CA GLY A 200 11.20 -4.41 -17.58
C GLY A 200 10.52 -3.07 -17.31
N ARG A 201 9.89 -2.90 -16.15
CA ARG A 201 9.35 -1.60 -15.70
C ARG A 201 10.45 -0.71 -15.14
N THR A 202 10.18 0.58 -15.10
CA THR A 202 11.02 1.57 -14.45
C THR A 202 10.78 1.60 -12.94
N PRO A 203 11.76 2.00 -12.11
CA PRO A 203 11.54 2.22 -10.68
C PRO A 203 10.37 3.15 -10.40
N ARG A 204 10.17 4.20 -11.21
CA ARG A 204 9.03 5.11 -11.08
C ARG A 204 7.69 4.39 -11.24
N GLU A 205 7.50 3.61 -12.31
CA GLU A 205 6.25 2.88 -12.51
C GLU A 205 5.92 1.94 -11.34
N VAL A 206 6.93 1.39 -10.67
CA VAL A 206 6.76 0.47 -9.53
C VAL A 206 6.52 1.21 -8.21
N LEU A 207 7.15 2.37 -8.02
CA LEU A 207 6.97 3.22 -6.83
C LEU A 207 5.57 3.85 -6.79
N PHE A 208 5.00 4.14 -7.96
CA PHE A 208 3.70 4.79 -8.12
C PHE A 208 2.54 3.81 -8.31
N GLU A 209 2.85 2.52 -8.48
CA GLU A 209 1.85 1.47 -8.58
C GLU A 209 0.92 1.48 -7.37
N GLU A 210 -0.38 1.68 -7.61
CA GLU A 210 -1.43 1.66 -6.58
C GLU A 210 -1.25 2.71 -5.46
N LEU A 211 -0.45 3.75 -5.67
CA LEU A 211 -0.16 4.80 -4.68
C LEU A 211 -1.43 5.42 -4.10
N SER A 212 -2.39 5.78 -4.96
CA SER A 212 -3.68 6.36 -4.56
C SER A 212 -4.54 5.39 -3.74
N VAL A 213 -4.43 4.09 -3.97
CA VAL A 213 -5.19 3.09 -3.21
C VAL A 213 -4.65 2.98 -1.79
N ILE A 214 -3.32 2.92 -1.65
CA ILE A 214 -2.69 2.77 -0.35
C ILE A 214 -2.84 4.03 0.51
N ASN A 215 -2.62 5.21 -0.07
CA ASN A 215 -2.81 6.48 0.64
C ASN A 215 -4.24 6.60 1.16
N ARG A 216 -5.23 6.21 0.35
CA ARG A 216 -6.62 6.20 0.74
C ARG A 216 -6.94 5.20 1.86
N ASP A 217 -6.34 3.99 1.88
CA ASP A 217 -6.49 3.07 3.03
C ASP A 217 -5.89 3.68 4.30
N LEU A 218 -4.74 4.36 4.22
CA LEU A 218 -4.12 5.05 5.36
C LEU A 218 -5.01 6.18 5.90
N GLU A 219 -5.61 7.00 5.03
CA GLU A 219 -6.60 8.01 5.40
C GLU A 219 -7.80 7.39 6.11
N TYR A 220 -8.29 6.25 5.63
CA TYR A 220 -9.37 5.52 6.31
C TYR A 220 -8.93 4.98 7.68
N GLN A 221 -7.68 4.54 7.82
CA GLN A 221 -7.14 4.13 9.12
C GLN A 221 -6.97 5.33 10.07
N GLN A 222 -6.64 6.53 9.56
CA GLN A 222 -6.63 7.77 10.36
C GLN A 222 -8.03 8.07 10.91
N HIS A 223 -9.04 8.04 10.04
CA HIS A 223 -10.43 8.21 10.43
C HIS A 223 -10.86 7.15 11.43
N ALA A 224 -10.48 5.88 11.21
CA ALA A 224 -10.79 4.78 12.12
C ALA A 224 -10.16 4.98 13.50
N TRP A 225 -8.92 5.48 13.56
CA TRP A 225 -8.26 5.79 14.82
C TRP A 225 -9.05 6.82 15.63
N VAL A 226 -9.47 7.92 14.99
CA VAL A 226 -10.27 8.97 15.63
C VAL A 226 -11.61 8.41 16.13
N VAL A 227 -12.35 7.71 15.27
CA VAL A 227 -13.67 7.16 15.61
C VAL A 227 -13.60 6.16 16.77
N ARG A 228 -12.58 5.29 16.77
CA ARG A 228 -12.39 4.25 17.78
C ARG A 228 -11.75 4.76 19.07
N GLY A 229 -11.17 5.97 19.06
CA GLY A 229 -10.37 6.49 20.16
C GLY A 229 -9.06 5.73 20.40
N GLY A 230 -8.52 5.04 19.38
CA GLY A 230 -7.33 4.21 19.53
C GLY A 230 -6.78 3.66 18.22
N ARG A 231 -5.50 3.29 18.23
CA ARG A 231 -4.74 2.83 17.05
C ARG A 231 -5.44 1.63 16.39
N PRO A 232 -5.75 1.68 15.08
CA PRO A 232 -6.32 0.54 14.39
C PRO A 232 -5.32 -0.62 14.31
N PRO A 233 -5.80 -1.87 14.20
CA PRO A 233 -4.92 -3.01 14.01
C PRO A 233 -4.22 -2.92 12.66
N GLY A 234 -2.88 -2.96 12.67
CA GLY A 234 -2.08 -2.97 11.46
C GLY A 234 -1.97 -4.36 10.81
N VAL A 235 -1.43 -4.38 9.61
CA VAL A 235 -1.06 -5.60 8.88
C VAL A 235 0.14 -6.27 9.59
N PRO A 236 0.15 -7.60 9.79
CA PRO A 236 1.29 -8.31 10.38
C PRO A 236 2.54 -8.25 9.50
N VAL A 237 3.73 -8.13 10.10
CA VAL A 237 5.02 -7.99 9.37
C VAL A 237 5.45 -9.25 8.61
N ASP A 238 4.96 -10.42 9.01
CA ASP A 238 5.22 -11.71 8.37
C ASP A 238 4.22 -12.05 7.27
N SER A 239 3.20 -11.21 7.08
CA SER A 239 2.18 -11.37 6.05
C SER A 239 2.67 -11.04 4.64
N GLU A 240 2.01 -11.60 3.63
CA GLU A 240 2.29 -11.29 2.23
C GLU A 240 1.82 -9.88 1.88
N ALA A 241 0.69 -9.42 2.43
CA ALA A 241 0.23 -8.04 2.30
C ALA A 241 1.27 -7.00 2.78
N TYR A 242 1.98 -7.26 3.89
CA TYR A 242 3.07 -6.38 4.33
C TYR A 242 4.27 -6.45 3.35
N ARG A 243 4.73 -7.66 3.04
CA ARG A 243 5.96 -7.88 2.23
C ARG A 243 5.86 -7.29 0.84
N ALA A 244 4.67 -7.27 0.27
CA ALA A 244 4.45 -6.75 -1.06
C ALA A 244 3.28 -5.76 -1.13
N SER A 245 3.07 -5.03 -0.02
CA SER A 245 2.42 -3.71 -0.03
C SER A 245 3.16 -2.79 -0.99
N PRO A 246 2.48 -2.07 -1.91
CA PRO A 246 3.09 -0.96 -2.64
C PRO A 246 3.65 0.09 -1.66
N PRO A 247 4.65 0.90 -2.08
CA PRO A 247 5.00 2.12 -1.36
C PRO A 247 3.78 3.03 -1.30
N ALA A 248 3.56 3.70 -0.18
CA ALA A 248 2.69 4.87 -0.14
C ALA A 248 3.56 6.14 -0.09
N HIS A 249 2.91 7.27 0.16
CA HIS A 249 3.53 8.58 0.10
C HIS A 249 4.78 8.73 0.99
N THR A 250 4.76 8.16 2.20
CA THR A 250 5.90 8.24 3.14
C THR A 250 7.07 7.42 2.62
N GLU A 251 6.85 6.15 2.23
CA GLU A 251 7.91 5.29 1.69
C GLU A 251 8.50 5.90 0.41
N LEU A 252 7.66 6.49 -0.45
CA LEU A 252 8.10 7.19 -1.66
C LEU A 252 9.01 8.39 -1.35
N THR A 253 8.61 9.23 -0.40
CA THR A 253 9.37 10.43 0.01
C THR A 253 10.69 10.07 0.63
N ILE A 254 10.68 9.11 1.57
CA ILE A 254 11.87 8.58 2.22
C ILE A 254 12.83 7.96 1.20
N TYR A 255 12.29 7.21 0.24
CA TYR A 255 13.06 6.62 -0.83
C TYR A 255 13.74 7.70 -1.69
N HIS A 256 13.01 8.74 -2.08
CA HIS A 256 13.57 9.85 -2.85
C HIS A 256 14.73 10.53 -2.10
N GLN A 257 14.53 10.87 -0.83
CA GLN A 257 15.56 11.47 0.03
C GLN A 257 16.77 10.55 0.20
N LEU A 258 16.55 9.24 0.37
CA LEU A 258 17.62 8.27 0.49
C LEU A 258 18.52 8.26 -0.75
N VAL A 259 17.94 8.17 -1.95
CA VAL A 259 18.75 8.10 -3.18
C VAL A 259 19.57 9.38 -3.38
N ARG A 260 19.00 10.55 -3.08
CA ARG A 260 19.74 11.83 -3.11
C ARG A 260 20.90 11.84 -2.13
N HIS A 261 20.64 11.46 -0.88
CA HIS A 261 21.67 11.34 0.16
C HIS A 261 22.80 10.41 -0.28
N LEU A 262 22.49 9.25 -0.87
CA LEU A 262 23.52 8.30 -1.32
C LEU A 262 24.38 8.85 -2.46
N ILE A 263 23.79 9.57 -3.42
CA ILE A 263 24.56 10.18 -4.51
C ILE A 263 25.48 11.27 -3.96
N GLU A 264 24.94 12.16 -3.12
CA GLU A 264 25.70 13.26 -2.50
C GLU A 264 26.84 12.74 -1.62
N ALA A 265 26.56 11.76 -0.75
CA ALA A 265 27.57 11.15 0.11
C ALA A 265 28.67 10.44 -0.70
N TYR A 266 28.32 9.81 -1.81
CA TYR A 266 29.30 9.25 -2.74
C TYR A 266 30.20 10.34 -3.33
N ASP A 267 29.62 11.44 -3.81
CA ASP A 267 30.34 12.54 -4.45
C ASP A 267 31.29 13.25 -3.47
N GLU A 268 30.85 13.50 -2.24
CA GLU A 268 31.67 14.07 -1.18
C GLU A 268 32.87 13.19 -0.82
N THR A 269 32.69 11.87 -0.88
CA THR A 269 33.71 10.90 -0.44
C THR A 269 34.68 10.51 -1.56
N PHE A 270 34.20 10.42 -2.81
CA PHE A 270 34.94 9.84 -3.93
C PHE A 270 35.03 10.74 -5.18
N GLY A 271 34.37 11.91 -5.19
CA GLY A 271 34.20 12.74 -6.39
C GLY A 271 35.49 13.18 -7.09
N GLU A 272 36.57 13.43 -6.33
CA GLU A 272 37.86 13.82 -6.89
C GLU A 272 38.71 12.63 -7.40
N ALA A 273 38.36 11.39 -7.02
CA ALA A 273 39.18 10.20 -7.22
C ALA A 273 38.71 9.28 -8.37
N SER A 274 37.59 9.57 -9.03
CA SER A 274 37.11 8.76 -10.17
C SER A 274 37.84 9.12 -11.47
N SER A 275 38.90 8.38 -11.81
CA SER A 275 39.67 8.58 -13.06
C SER A 275 39.19 7.72 -14.24
N GLY A 276 37.97 7.18 -14.21
CA GLY A 276 37.42 6.31 -15.28
C GLY A 276 38.12 4.96 -15.44
N SER A 277 39.01 4.61 -14.50
CA SER A 277 39.83 3.40 -14.50
C SER A 277 39.73 2.63 -13.19
N ASP A 278 38.56 2.66 -12.55
CA ASP A 278 38.35 2.00 -11.26
C ASP A 278 38.52 0.48 -11.41
N THR A 279 39.36 -0.09 -10.56
CA THR A 279 39.56 -1.53 -10.46
C THR A 279 38.32 -2.22 -9.88
N PRO A 280 38.08 -3.52 -10.15
CA PRO A 280 36.99 -4.27 -9.52
C PRO A 280 37.01 -4.19 -7.98
N GLU A 281 38.20 -4.16 -7.37
CA GLU A 281 38.39 -4.01 -5.93
C GLU A 281 37.93 -2.63 -5.43
N GLU A 282 38.21 -1.56 -6.18
CA GLU A 282 37.75 -0.21 -5.86
C GLU A 282 36.23 -0.08 -5.99
N ILE A 283 35.65 -0.64 -7.05
CA ILE A 283 34.20 -0.72 -7.22
C ILE A 283 33.57 -1.43 -6.02
N GLN A 284 34.07 -2.61 -5.66
CA GLN A 284 33.56 -3.37 -4.52
C GLN A 284 33.70 -2.60 -3.19
N ARG A 285 34.82 -1.88 -2.98
CA ARG A 285 35.03 -1.05 -1.80
C ARG A 285 34.01 0.08 -1.71
N ARG A 286 33.78 0.81 -2.81
CA ARG A 286 32.83 1.92 -2.88
C ARG A 286 31.39 1.44 -2.69
N THR A 287 31.02 0.34 -3.32
CA THR A 287 29.70 -0.28 -3.14
C THR A 287 29.48 -0.72 -1.69
N SER A 288 30.48 -1.34 -1.05
CA SER A 288 30.37 -1.77 0.35
C SER A 288 30.20 -0.58 1.29
N TRP A 289 30.98 0.50 1.08
CA TRP A 289 30.85 1.74 1.82
C TRP A 289 29.46 2.37 1.66
N LEU A 290 28.91 2.41 0.44
CA LEU A 290 27.61 3.04 0.21
C LEU A 290 26.46 2.23 0.82
N ARG A 291 26.58 0.89 0.92
CA ARG A 291 25.65 0.05 1.71
C ARG A 291 25.69 0.37 3.19
N GLU A 292 26.88 0.59 3.77
CA GLU A 292 27.01 1.01 5.16
C GLU A 292 26.42 2.40 5.39
N GLU A 293 26.66 3.34 4.47
CA GLU A 293 26.10 4.69 4.54
C GLU A 293 24.57 4.67 4.46
N ARG A 294 24.00 3.85 3.56
CA ARG A 294 22.55 3.63 3.53
C ARG A 294 22.02 3.15 4.88
N GLN A 295 22.64 2.15 5.49
CA GLN A 295 22.19 1.62 6.79
C GLN A 295 22.30 2.66 7.91
N ARG A 296 23.35 3.50 7.88
CA ARG A 296 23.53 4.60 8.82
C ARG A 296 22.41 5.64 8.68
N TRP A 297 22.11 6.06 7.45
CA TRP A 297 21.02 7.00 7.18
C TRP A 297 19.65 6.42 7.54
N TRP A 298 19.40 5.16 7.18
CA TRP A 298 18.13 4.45 7.40
C TRP A 298 17.70 4.35 8.88
N ARG A 299 18.69 4.36 9.78
CA ARG A 299 18.52 4.29 11.24
C ARG A 299 18.65 5.63 11.94
N LYS A 300 18.98 6.70 11.22
CA LYS A 300 19.15 8.03 11.79
C LYS A 300 17.77 8.62 12.09
N PRO A 301 17.46 9.00 13.34
CA PRO A 301 16.23 9.72 13.67
C PRO A 301 15.99 10.93 12.77
N LEU A 302 14.77 11.06 12.21
CA LEU A 302 14.39 12.23 11.44
C LEU A 302 13.86 13.34 12.37
N PRO A 303 14.39 14.57 12.29
CA PRO A 303 13.79 15.73 12.95
C PRO A 303 12.33 15.90 12.50
N GLY A 304 11.43 16.22 13.43
CA GLY A 304 10.01 16.44 13.12
C GLY A 304 9.12 15.19 13.08
N TYR A 305 9.65 13.99 13.35
CA TYR A 305 8.88 12.74 13.36
C TYR A 305 9.00 11.99 14.67
N ASP A 306 8.87 12.71 15.79
CA ASP A 306 9.08 12.18 17.14
C ASP A 306 10.46 11.55 17.44
N GLY A 307 11.42 11.65 16.53
CA GLY A 307 12.70 10.95 16.61
C GLY A 307 12.67 9.55 15.99
N GLU A 308 11.60 9.21 15.28
CA GLU A 308 11.50 7.98 14.51
C GLU A 308 12.47 8.00 13.32
N PRO A 309 13.23 6.91 13.09
CA PRO A 309 14.07 6.77 11.91
C PRO A 309 13.24 6.45 10.66
N PRO A 310 13.78 6.65 9.45
CA PRO A 310 13.11 6.31 8.19
C PRO A 310 12.53 4.89 8.18
N GLU A 311 13.26 3.92 8.76
CA GLU A 311 12.84 2.53 8.82
C GLU A 311 11.52 2.31 9.58
N ALA A 312 11.30 3.05 10.66
CA ALA A 312 10.09 2.94 11.47
C ALA A 312 8.88 3.58 10.79
N LEU A 313 9.09 4.70 10.08
CA LEU A 313 8.03 5.37 9.31
C LEU A 313 7.56 4.49 8.14
N VAL A 314 8.51 3.90 7.41
CA VAL A 314 8.20 2.95 6.34
C VAL A 314 7.54 1.68 6.88
N ASP A 315 7.95 1.18 8.05
CA ASP A 315 7.27 0.05 8.69
C ASP A 315 5.81 0.38 9.02
N CYS A 316 5.53 1.55 9.58
CA CYS A 316 4.17 1.99 9.90
C CYS A 316 3.28 2.00 8.65
N GLU A 317 3.77 2.58 7.55
CA GLU A 317 3.02 2.68 6.30
C GLU A 317 2.71 1.30 5.69
N ARG A 318 3.70 0.39 5.67
CA ARG A 318 3.52 -0.99 5.20
C ARG A 318 2.57 -1.79 6.08
N ARG A 319 2.50 -1.47 7.38
CA ARG A 319 1.53 -2.04 8.32
C ARG A 319 0.16 -1.37 8.21
N ARG A 320 -0.03 -0.38 7.32
CA ARG A 320 -1.26 0.42 7.21
C ARG A 320 -1.60 1.12 8.51
N ILE A 321 -0.58 1.56 9.24
CA ILE A 321 -0.77 2.30 10.48
C ILE A 321 -0.43 3.75 10.19
N PRO A 322 -1.38 4.68 10.41
CA PRO A 322 -1.08 6.10 10.34
C PRO A 322 0.09 6.48 11.24
N ILE A 323 0.96 7.35 10.73
CA ILE A 323 2.04 7.95 11.51
C ILE A 323 1.42 9.08 12.32
N THR A 324 1.70 9.12 13.62
CA THR A 324 1.24 10.16 14.52
C THR A 324 2.42 10.93 15.08
N MET A 325 2.21 12.20 15.41
CA MET A 325 3.16 12.98 16.20
C MET A 325 2.51 13.43 17.50
N SER A 326 3.32 13.48 18.56
CA SER A 326 2.94 14.07 19.83
C SER A 326 2.45 15.52 19.64
N PRO A 327 1.33 15.92 20.26
CA PRO A 327 0.83 17.29 20.20
C PRO A 327 1.87 18.36 20.54
N GLU A 328 2.76 18.05 21.49
CA GLU A 328 3.82 18.95 21.96
C GLU A 328 4.84 19.30 20.86
N LYS A 329 5.06 18.40 19.89
CA LYS A 329 6.00 18.64 18.78
C LYS A 329 5.35 19.28 17.55
N MET A 330 4.02 19.20 17.44
CA MET A 330 3.23 19.93 16.43
C MET A 330 3.00 21.39 16.82
N ALA A 331 2.84 21.66 18.12
CA ALA A 331 2.55 22.97 18.66
C ALA A 331 3.81 23.86 18.75
N ASP A 332 4.50 24.06 17.63
CA ASP A 332 5.63 25.00 17.57
C ASP A 332 5.19 26.48 17.61
N CYS A 333 3.88 26.71 17.65
CA CYS A 333 3.31 28.02 17.88
C CYS A 333 2.23 27.90 18.96
N GLU A 334 2.18 28.84 19.90
CA GLU A 334 1.03 29.04 20.81
C GLU A 334 -0.29 29.35 20.08
N CYS A 335 -0.40 28.98 18.81
CA CYS A 335 -1.55 29.10 17.94
C CYS A 335 -2.75 28.37 18.54
N PRO A 336 -3.86 29.08 18.79
CA PRO A 336 -5.10 28.48 19.27
C PRO A 336 -5.63 27.34 18.39
N ILE A 337 -5.32 27.36 17.09
CA ILE A 337 -5.74 26.30 16.16
C ILE A 337 -4.97 25.01 16.42
N CYS A 338 -3.64 25.09 16.57
CA CYS A 338 -2.81 23.91 16.86
C CYS A 338 -3.20 23.26 18.20
N ARG A 339 -3.49 24.09 19.23
CA ARG A 339 -4.01 23.59 20.53
C ARG A 339 -5.38 22.94 20.38
N ALA A 340 -6.31 23.57 19.66
CA ALA A 340 -7.63 23.01 19.44
C ALA A 340 -7.62 21.71 18.61
N MET A 341 -6.66 21.55 17.68
CA MET A 341 -6.49 20.31 16.93
C MET A 341 -5.89 19.20 17.80
N ALA A 342 -4.88 19.53 18.61
CA ALA A 342 -4.30 18.62 19.59
C ALA A 342 -5.34 18.05 20.57
N ASP A 343 -6.31 18.87 20.99
CA ASP A 343 -7.38 18.46 21.90
C ASP A 343 -8.43 17.54 21.23
N GLN A 344 -8.46 17.45 19.90
CA GLN A 344 -9.45 16.67 19.14
C GLN A 344 -9.04 15.22 18.87
N GLY A 345 -7.80 14.83 19.16
CA GLY A 345 -7.34 13.45 19.01
C GLY A 345 -5.89 13.34 18.50
N PRO A 346 -5.51 12.18 17.95
CA PRO A 346 -4.17 12.00 17.41
C PRO A 346 -3.93 12.94 16.22
N MET A 347 -2.74 13.54 16.20
CA MET A 347 -2.28 14.34 15.07
C MET A 347 -1.53 13.43 14.10
N PHE A 348 -2.02 13.31 12.87
CA PHE A 348 -1.38 12.50 11.84
C PHE A 348 -0.36 13.31 11.06
N VAL A 349 0.75 12.68 10.71
CA VAL A 349 1.82 13.31 9.94
C VAL A 349 1.94 12.64 8.59
N ILE A 350 2.11 13.46 7.56
CA ILE A 350 2.51 13.06 6.22
C ILE A 350 3.92 13.61 6.04
N VAL A 351 4.86 12.77 5.56
CA VAL A 351 6.23 13.23 5.30
C VAL A 351 6.20 14.27 4.18
N ASP A 352 6.89 15.38 4.39
CA ASP A 352 6.87 16.51 3.45
C ASP A 352 7.31 16.12 2.04
N SER A 353 6.37 16.21 1.10
CA SER A 353 6.56 15.96 -0.34
C SER A 353 6.99 17.17 -1.14
N SER A 354 7.28 18.31 -0.51
CA SER A 354 7.79 19.49 -1.21
C SER A 354 8.93 19.21 -2.21
N PRO A 355 9.85 18.24 -1.98
CA PRO A 355 10.87 17.93 -2.98
C PRO A 355 10.35 17.41 -4.34
N PHE A 356 9.09 16.97 -4.42
CA PHE A 356 8.50 16.44 -5.66
C PHE A 356 7.81 17.49 -6.52
N GLU A 357 7.39 18.63 -5.95
CA GLU A 357 6.56 19.62 -6.63
C GLU A 357 7.36 20.57 -7.53
N GLU A 358 8.64 20.77 -7.23
CA GLU A 358 9.50 21.76 -7.90
C GLU A 358 10.36 21.17 -9.05
N GLU A 359 10.30 19.85 -9.28
CA GLU A 359 11.22 19.14 -10.16
C GLU A 359 10.57 18.60 -11.47
N ASP A 360 11.36 17.83 -12.24
CA ASP A 360 10.97 17.14 -13.47
C ASP A 360 9.92 16.04 -13.24
N PHE A 361 9.23 15.60 -14.30
CA PHE A 361 8.21 14.53 -14.27
C PHE A 361 8.70 13.24 -13.59
N ALA A 362 10.00 12.93 -13.68
CA ALA A 362 10.58 11.76 -13.02
C ALA A 362 10.37 11.75 -11.50
N PHE A 363 10.20 12.94 -10.90
CA PHE A 363 10.01 13.13 -9.46
C PHE A 363 8.56 13.52 -9.11
N SER A 364 7.76 13.98 -10.08
CA SER A 364 6.36 14.33 -9.86
C SER A 364 5.55 13.23 -9.18
N LEU A 365 4.62 13.62 -8.31
CA LEU A 365 3.66 12.68 -7.73
C LEU A 365 2.54 12.25 -8.69
N LEU A 366 2.43 12.89 -9.85
CA LEU A 366 1.44 12.55 -10.88
C LEU A 366 1.87 11.29 -11.62
N GLU A 367 0.92 10.38 -11.88
CA GLU A 367 1.21 9.13 -12.59
C GLU A 367 1.45 9.36 -14.08
N ASP A 368 0.79 10.37 -14.66
CA ASP A 368 0.80 10.66 -16.08
C ASP A 368 1.61 11.92 -16.43
N GLU A 369 2.46 11.80 -17.45
CA GLU A 369 3.35 12.88 -17.89
C GLU A 369 2.58 14.05 -18.52
N LYS A 370 1.47 13.76 -19.20
CA LYS A 370 0.63 14.79 -19.81
C LYS A 370 -0.08 15.60 -18.73
N GLU A 371 -0.65 14.95 -17.71
CA GLU A 371 -1.22 15.64 -16.55
C GLU A 371 -0.20 16.53 -15.84
N TRP A 372 1.05 16.07 -15.68
CA TRP A 372 2.12 16.88 -15.10
C TRP A 372 2.46 18.11 -15.95
N ARG A 373 2.56 17.96 -17.28
CA ARG A 373 2.81 19.10 -18.18
C ARG A 373 1.68 20.12 -18.11
N GLU A 374 0.43 19.67 -18.14
CA GLU A 374 -0.75 20.54 -18.03
C GLU A 374 -0.75 21.31 -16.70
N MET A 375 -0.43 20.64 -15.59
CA MET A 375 -0.30 21.28 -14.28
C MET A 375 0.84 22.32 -14.25
N ARG A 376 1.99 22.01 -14.86
CA ARG A 376 3.14 22.93 -14.95
C ARG A 376 2.82 24.17 -15.78
N GLU A 377 2.18 24.01 -16.93
CA GLU A 377 1.74 25.13 -17.78
C GLU A 377 0.79 26.07 -17.00
N LEU A 378 -0.20 25.51 -16.31
CA LEU A 378 -1.13 26.29 -15.48
C LEU A 378 -0.42 27.04 -14.33
N TRP A 379 0.57 26.40 -13.70
CA TRP A 379 1.33 27.02 -12.63
C TRP A 379 2.18 28.18 -13.15
N GLU A 380 2.87 28.00 -14.28
CA GLU A 380 3.70 29.02 -14.93
C GLU A 380 2.86 30.22 -15.41
N ASP A 381 1.66 29.98 -15.96
CA ASP A 381 0.72 31.03 -16.36
C ASP A 381 0.18 31.84 -15.17
N SER A 382 0.01 31.21 -14.00
CA SER A 382 -0.48 31.89 -12.79
C SER A 382 0.58 32.73 -12.06
N HIS A 383 1.86 32.52 -12.36
CA HIS A 383 3.00 33.21 -11.73
C HIS A 383 3.78 34.12 -12.70
N SER A 384 3.34 34.21 -13.97
CA SER A 384 3.83 35.15 -14.98
C SER A 384 3.00 36.44 -14.99
#